data_AF-A0A7W0FWP0-F1
#
_entry.id   AF-A0A7W0FWP0-F1
#
_cell.length_a   1.000
_cell.length_b   1.000
_cell.length_c   1.000
_cell.angle_alpha   90.00
_cell.angle_beta   90.00
_cell.angle_gamma   90.00
#
_symmetry.space_group_name_H-M   'P 1'
#
loop_
_entity.id
_entity.type
_entity.pdbx_description
1 polymer ?
#
loop_
_entity_poly.entity_id
_entity_poly.type
_entity_poly.pdbx_seq_one_letter_code
_entity_poly.pdbx_strand_id
1 'polypeptide(L)'
;MAGKIELKEFEGHIVNPQRAMAFLTYAVENDDSAAMFCCGVLEVETNPLKAFEFWTKAAQLENSDAMVGLGCLEKEGFIGHPRDLLKALYWFTKASAADNVMGMVHLAELENQEFPMHPANPAKALEI
;
A
#
# COMPACT_ATOMS: atom_id res chain seq x y z
N MET A 1 24.74 -32.88 0.40
CA MET A 1 24.62 -32.95 -1.07
C MET A 1 23.82 -31.73 -1.49
N ALA A 2 24.52 -30.65 -1.87
CA ALA A 2 23.93 -29.33 -2.12
C ALA A 2 23.29 -29.30 -3.52
N GLY A 3 21.96 -29.28 -3.57
CA GLY A 3 21.19 -29.18 -4.81
C GLY A 3 21.14 -27.75 -5.29
N LYS A 4 21.96 -27.42 -6.30
CA LYS A 4 21.89 -26.17 -7.07
C LYS A 4 20.46 -25.97 -7.59
N ILE A 5 19.83 -24.86 -7.22
CA ILE A 5 18.63 -24.37 -7.92
C ILE A 5 19.15 -23.78 -9.23
N GLU A 6 18.89 -24.48 -10.33
CA GLU A 6 19.20 -24.00 -11.68
C GLU A 6 18.30 -22.80 -12.00
N LEU A 7 18.92 -21.61 -12.06
CA LEU A 7 18.38 -20.43 -12.72
C LEU A 7 18.32 -20.71 -14.23
N LYS A 8 17.24 -21.35 -14.70
CA LYS A 8 16.95 -21.52 -16.12
C LYS A 8 16.09 -20.34 -16.60
N GLU A 9 16.80 -19.44 -17.27
CA GLU A 9 16.43 -18.61 -18.41
C GLU A 9 14.95 -18.17 -18.50
N PHE A 10 14.78 -16.88 -18.22
CA PHE A 10 13.61 -16.05 -18.44
C PHE A 10 13.32 -15.88 -19.93
N GLU A 11 12.24 -16.50 -20.42
CA GLU A 11 11.56 -16.03 -21.63
C GLU A 11 10.05 -15.97 -21.39
N GLY A 12 9.49 -14.77 -21.58
CA GLY A 12 8.18 -14.56 -22.19
C GLY A 12 6.91 -15.03 -21.45
N HIS A 13 6.24 -14.06 -20.80
CA HIS A 13 4.79 -13.86 -20.86
C HIS A 13 3.84 -15.03 -20.54
N ILE A 14 3.84 -15.52 -19.29
CA ILE A 14 2.58 -15.80 -18.58
C ILE A 14 2.87 -15.63 -17.09
N VAL A 15 2.23 -14.68 -16.41
CA VAL A 15 2.22 -14.66 -14.94
C VAL A 15 1.45 -15.90 -14.51
N ASN A 16 2.15 -17.02 -14.28
CA ASN A 16 1.53 -18.23 -13.80
C ASN A 16 1.13 -18.00 -12.33
N PRO A 17 -0.16 -18.01 -11.97
CA PRO A 17 -0.61 -17.81 -10.59
C PRO A 17 0.01 -18.82 -9.61
N GLN A 18 0.44 -19.99 -10.07
CA GLN A 18 1.15 -20.98 -9.25
C GLN A 18 2.58 -20.53 -8.92
N ARG A 19 3.26 -19.81 -9.83
CA ARG A 19 4.59 -19.23 -9.56
C ARG A 19 4.48 -18.00 -8.67
N ALA A 20 3.47 -17.15 -8.86
CA ALA A 20 3.20 -16.03 -7.97
C ALA A 20 2.90 -16.49 -6.54
N MET A 21 2.09 -17.55 -6.39
CA MET A 21 1.80 -18.16 -5.09
C MET A 21 3.05 -18.76 -4.44
N ALA A 22 3.90 -19.48 -5.20
CA ALA A 22 5.14 -20.03 -4.68
C ALA A 22 6.14 -18.93 -4.26
N PHE A 23 6.23 -17.85 -5.05
CA PHE A 23 7.09 -16.71 -4.74
C PHE A 23 6.59 -15.95 -3.50
N LEU A 24 5.27 -15.83 -3.33
CA LEU A 24 4.67 -15.28 -2.13
C LEU A 24 4.95 -16.16 -0.91
N THR A 25 4.77 -17.48 -1.00
CA THR A 25 5.07 -18.39 0.13
C THR A 25 6.52 -18.21 0.55
N TYR A 26 7.44 -18.14 -0.41
CA TYR A 26 8.85 -17.85 -0.14
C TYR A 26 9.05 -16.49 0.54
N ALA A 27 8.41 -15.42 0.03
CA ALA A 27 8.50 -14.10 0.63
C ALA A 27 8.01 -14.09 2.09
N VAL A 28 6.89 -14.76 2.37
CA VAL A 28 6.33 -14.90 3.73
C VAL A 28 7.24 -15.74 4.63
N GLU A 29 7.80 -16.85 4.14
CA GLU A 29 8.72 -17.69 4.92
C GLU A 29 10.04 -16.99 5.26
N ASN A 30 10.43 -15.98 4.48
CA ASN A 30 11.69 -15.25 4.66
C ASN A 30 11.50 -13.82 5.17
N ASP A 31 10.28 -13.45 5.60
CA ASP A 31 9.92 -12.09 6.02
C ASP A 31 10.35 -10.99 5.01
N ASP A 32 10.29 -11.29 3.71
CA ASP A 32 10.63 -10.36 2.64
C ASP A 32 9.44 -9.43 2.38
N SER A 33 9.43 -8.33 3.12
CA SER A 33 8.37 -7.32 3.06
C SER A 33 8.29 -6.62 1.70
N ALA A 34 9.41 -6.50 0.98
CA ALA A 34 9.47 -5.90 -0.35
C ALA A 34 8.85 -6.82 -1.40
N ALA A 35 9.13 -8.13 -1.34
CA ALA A 35 8.49 -9.10 -2.22
C ALA A 35 6.98 -9.18 -1.98
N MET A 36 6.53 -9.15 -0.72
CA MET A 36 5.10 -9.06 -0.39
C MET A 36 4.46 -7.79 -0.94
N PHE A 37 5.13 -6.64 -0.80
CA PHE A 37 4.67 -5.38 -1.40
C PHE A 37 4.50 -5.49 -2.92
N CYS A 38 5.52 -6.00 -3.62
CA CYS A 38 5.48 -6.23 -5.06
C CYS A 38 4.36 -7.18 -5.48
N CYS A 39 4.12 -8.27 -4.74
CA CYS A 39 2.98 -9.16 -4.98
C CYS A 39 1.64 -8.42 -4.88
N GLY A 40 1.49 -7.52 -3.90
CA GLY A 40 0.28 -6.71 -3.77
C GLY A 40 0.10 -5.73 -4.94
N VAL A 41 1.18 -5.11 -5.41
CA VAL A 41 1.16 -4.24 -6.60
C VAL A 41 0.67 -5.00 -7.85
N LEU A 42 1.08 -6.27 -8.01
CA LEU A 42 0.64 -7.09 -9.15
C LEU A 42 -0.84 -7.47 -9.10
N GLU A 43 -1.45 -7.51 -7.92
CA GLU A 43 -2.83 -7.97 -7.74
C GLU A 43 -3.83 -6.83 -7.53
N VAL A 44 -3.39 -5.59 -7.27
CA VAL A 44 -4.30 -4.50 -6.85
C VAL A 44 -5.44 -4.23 -7.85
N GLU A 45 -5.16 -4.32 -9.15
CA GLU A 45 -6.16 -4.09 -10.20
C GLU A 45 -7.10 -5.29 -10.42
N THR A 46 -6.58 -6.51 -10.25
CA THR A 46 -7.32 -7.75 -10.56
C THR A 46 -8.02 -8.36 -9.35
N ASN A 47 -7.42 -8.21 -8.17
CA ASN A 47 -7.87 -8.75 -6.90
C ASN A 47 -7.38 -7.86 -5.73
N PRO A 48 -8.07 -6.73 -5.48
CA PRO A 48 -7.70 -5.80 -4.41
C PRO A 48 -7.74 -6.46 -3.01
N LEU A 49 -8.55 -7.51 -2.81
CA LEU A 49 -8.57 -8.26 -1.56
C LEU A 49 -7.23 -8.98 -1.32
N LYS A 50 -6.66 -9.63 -2.34
CA LYS A 50 -5.32 -10.23 -2.21
C LYS A 50 -4.23 -9.17 -2.01
N ALA A 51 -4.31 -8.05 -2.73
CA ALA A 51 -3.38 -6.94 -2.54
C ALA A 51 -3.43 -6.43 -1.09
N PHE A 52 -4.63 -6.29 -0.53
CA PHE A 52 -4.84 -5.94 0.86
C PHE A 52 -4.19 -6.94 1.81
N GLU A 53 -4.34 -8.25 1.59
CA GLU A 53 -3.71 -9.29 2.40
C GLU A 53 -2.17 -9.24 2.34
N PHE A 54 -1.59 -9.06 1.15
CA PHE A 54 -0.14 -8.97 0.98
C PHE A 54 0.44 -7.72 1.61
N TRP A 55 -0.19 -6.57 1.38
CA TRP A 55 0.25 -5.33 2.00
C TRP A 55 0.05 -5.32 3.50
N THR A 56 -0.97 -6.00 4.04
CA THR A 56 -1.13 -6.19 5.49
C THR A 56 0.07 -6.92 6.08
N LYS A 57 0.52 -8.03 5.46
CA LYS A 57 1.70 -8.77 5.93
C LYS A 57 2.99 -7.96 5.79
N ALA A 58 3.18 -7.28 4.66
CA ALA A 58 4.34 -6.40 4.45
C ALA A 58 4.37 -5.25 5.47
N ALA A 59 3.23 -4.63 5.77
CA ALA A 59 3.13 -3.55 6.76
C ALA A 59 3.34 -4.03 8.20
N GLN A 60 3.07 -5.30 8.52
CA GLN A 60 3.44 -5.92 9.79
C GLN A 60 4.96 -6.06 9.94
N LEU A 61 5.67 -6.19 8.82
CA LEU A 61 7.13 -6.16 8.72
C LEU A 61 7.69 -4.76 8.50
N GLU A 62 6.94 -3.73 8.92
CA GLU A 62 7.32 -2.32 8.88
C GLU A 62 7.58 -1.75 7.48
N ASN A 63 7.10 -2.42 6.42
CA ASN A 63 7.21 -1.88 5.07
C ASN A 63 6.29 -0.66 4.90
N SER A 64 6.91 0.51 4.77
CA SER A 64 6.18 1.78 4.72
C SER A 64 5.45 1.99 3.39
N ASP A 65 5.94 1.43 2.28
CA ASP A 65 5.24 1.47 0.99
C ASP A 65 3.95 0.63 1.01
N ALA A 66 3.97 -0.51 1.69
CA ALA A 66 2.78 -1.32 1.90
C ALA A 66 1.75 -0.62 2.80
N MET A 67 2.21 0.12 3.82
CA MET A 67 1.31 0.97 4.62
C MET A 67 0.64 2.04 3.74
N VAL A 68 1.38 2.68 2.83
CA VAL A 68 0.79 3.61 1.85
C VAL A 68 -0.26 2.92 0.99
N GLY A 69 0.06 1.72 0.46
CA GLY A 69 -0.88 0.94 -0.34
C GLY A 69 -2.18 0.61 0.40
N LEU A 70 -2.09 0.19 1.67
CA LEU A 70 -3.25 -0.03 2.54
C LEU A 70 -4.04 1.26 2.76
N GLY A 71 -3.36 2.37 3.00
CA GLY A 71 -4.00 3.67 3.17
C GLY A 71 -4.83 4.06 1.94
N CYS A 72 -4.29 3.82 0.73
CA CYS A 72 -5.02 4.05 -0.52
C CYS A 72 -6.24 3.14 -0.67
N LEU A 73 -6.11 1.84 -0.38
CA LEU A 73 -7.25 0.90 -0.44
C LEU A 73 -8.34 1.26 0.56
N GLU A 74 -8.00 1.66 1.78
CA GLU A 74 -8.97 2.11 2.78
C GLU A 74 -9.62 3.45 2.36
N LYS A 75 -8.86 4.34 1.72
CA LYS A 75 -9.36 5.64 1.22
C LYS A 75 -10.37 5.48 0.08
N GLU A 76 -10.16 4.51 -0.80
CA GLU A 76 -10.99 4.30 -2.00
C GLU A 76 -12.10 3.26 -1.75
N GLY A 77 -11.81 2.26 -0.93
CA GLY A 77 -12.62 1.06 -0.79
C GLY A 77 -12.52 0.15 -2.04
N PHE A 78 -13.03 -1.07 -1.91
CA PHE A 78 -13.20 -2.01 -3.01
C PHE A 78 -14.42 -2.92 -2.76
N ILE A 79 -14.73 -3.81 -3.71
CA ILE A 79 -15.90 -4.70 -3.59
C ILE A 79 -15.78 -5.55 -2.31
N GLY A 80 -16.76 -5.40 -1.41
CA GLY A 80 -16.78 -6.11 -0.13
C GLY A 80 -15.96 -5.45 0.98
N HIS A 81 -15.29 -4.33 0.70
CA HIS A 81 -14.51 -3.56 1.67
C HIS A 81 -14.79 -2.06 1.49
N PRO A 82 -15.82 -1.50 2.17
CA PRO A 82 -16.17 -0.09 2.03
C PRO A 82 -15.02 0.85 2.42
N ARG A 83 -15.01 2.03 1.81
CA ARG A 83 -14.09 3.12 2.20
C ARG A 83 -14.16 3.39 3.71
N ASP A 84 -12.99 3.53 4.32
CA ASP A 84 -12.77 3.86 5.73
C ASP A 84 -11.63 4.86 5.87
N LEU A 85 -11.98 6.15 5.97
CA LEU A 85 -10.99 7.22 6.06
C LEU A 85 -10.18 7.21 7.36
N LEU A 86 -10.74 6.70 8.45
CA LEU A 86 -10.02 6.62 9.71
C LEU A 86 -8.91 5.57 9.63
N LYS A 87 -9.16 4.45 8.94
CA LYS A 87 -8.12 3.47 8.65
C LYS A 87 -7.10 3.99 7.64
N ALA A 88 -7.54 4.74 6.62
CA ALA A 88 -6.62 5.40 5.69
C ALA A 88 -5.67 6.34 6.44
N LEU A 89 -6.22 7.19 7.33
CA LEU A 89 -5.46 8.10 8.18
C LEU A 89 -4.46 7.35 9.07
N TYR A 90 -4.90 6.26 9.69
CA TYR A 90 -4.04 5.40 10.50
C TYR A 90 -2.82 4.90 9.71
N TRP A 91 -3.05 4.35 8.52
CA TRP A 91 -1.98 3.80 7.70
C TRP A 91 -1.03 4.87 7.15
N PHE A 92 -1.56 6.00 6.67
CA PHE A 92 -0.72 7.11 6.21
C PHE A 92 0.09 7.73 7.35
N THR A 93 -0.50 7.85 8.55
CA THR A 93 0.22 8.31 9.74
C THR A 93 1.38 7.37 10.07
N LYS A 94 1.15 6.05 10.04
CA LYS A 94 2.19 5.06 10.30
C LYS A 94 3.30 5.09 9.25
N ALA A 95 2.95 5.24 7.97
CA ALA A 95 3.90 5.39 6.88
C ALA A 95 4.74 6.67 7.02
N SER A 96 4.09 7.79 7.35
CA SER A 96 4.72 9.09 7.61
C SER A 96 5.72 9.01 8.78
N ALA A 97 5.35 8.32 9.86
CA ALA A 97 6.24 8.08 11.01
C ALA A 97 7.44 7.18 10.68
N ALA A 98 7.38 6.43 9.57
CA ALA A 98 8.49 5.66 9.02
C ALA A 98 9.25 6.43 7.91
N ASP A 99 9.17 7.76 7.92
CA ASP A 99 9.81 8.67 6.97
C ASP A 99 9.41 8.45 5.49
N ASN A 100 8.25 7.83 5.23
CA ASN A 100 7.77 7.63 3.87
C ASN A 100 7.11 8.90 3.32
N VAL A 101 7.72 9.48 2.28
CA VAL A 101 7.27 10.72 1.64
C VAL A 101 5.86 10.60 1.08
N MET A 102 5.49 9.46 0.48
CA MET A 102 4.14 9.25 -0.02
C MET A 102 3.11 9.14 1.12
N GLY A 103 3.51 8.55 2.24
CA GLY A 103 2.73 8.55 3.48
C GLY A 103 2.43 9.97 3.97
N MET A 104 3.44 10.84 4.01
CA MET A 104 3.29 12.26 4.39
C MET A 104 2.37 13.01 3.44
N VAL A 105 2.53 12.82 2.13
CA VAL A 105 1.70 13.48 1.10
C VAL A 105 0.25 13.07 1.25
N HIS A 106 -0.04 11.76 1.31
CA HIS A 106 -1.41 11.29 1.43
C HIS A 106 -2.06 11.63 2.78
N LEU A 107 -1.27 11.67 3.87
CA LEU A 107 -1.73 12.16 5.16
C LEU A 107 -2.19 13.61 5.05
N ALA A 108 -1.34 14.49 4.49
CA ALA A 108 -1.67 15.89 4.32
C ALA A 108 -2.87 16.10 3.38
N GLU A 109 -2.98 15.33 2.30
CA GLU A 109 -4.15 15.35 1.42
C GLU A 109 -5.43 14.99 2.16
N LEU A 110 -5.40 13.95 3.00
CA LEU A 110 -6.56 13.48 3.74
C LEU A 110 -6.98 14.47 4.83
N GLU A 111 -6.03 15.02 5.59
CA GLU A 111 -6.29 16.04 6.60
C GLU A 111 -6.88 17.32 5.99
N ASN A 112 -6.40 17.73 4.81
CA ASN A 112 -6.96 18.88 4.09
C ASN A 112 -8.36 18.62 3.52
N GLN A 113 -8.74 17.37 3.28
CA GLN A 113 -10.11 17.03 2.86
C GLN A 113 -11.09 17.09 4.03
N GLU A 114 -10.69 16.63 5.22
CA GLU A 114 -11.54 16.69 6.43
C GLU A 114 -11.57 18.09 7.06
N PHE A 115 -10.45 18.80 7.02
CA PHE A 115 -10.31 20.17 7.48
C PHE A 115 -9.71 21.01 6.36
N PRO A 116 -10.52 21.43 5.36
CA PRO A 116 -10.04 22.36 4.36
C PRO A 116 -9.55 23.59 5.11
N MET A 117 -8.23 23.80 5.10
CA MET A 117 -7.58 25.03 5.54
C MET A 117 -8.45 26.16 4.99
N HIS A 118 -9.14 26.85 5.89
CA HIS A 118 -10.30 27.70 5.61
C HIS A 118 -10.18 28.34 4.21
N PRO A 119 -11.22 28.24 3.34
CA PRO A 119 -11.18 28.95 2.08
C PRO A 119 -10.83 30.39 2.40
N ALA A 120 -9.80 30.92 1.72
CA ALA A 120 -9.33 32.29 1.85
C ALA A 120 -10.53 33.16 2.22
N ASN A 121 -10.56 33.67 3.45
CA ASN A 121 -11.70 34.40 3.95
C ASN A 121 -11.59 35.83 3.43
N PRO A 122 -12.25 36.24 2.33
CA PRO A 122 -12.24 37.65 1.92
C PRO A 122 -12.97 38.53 2.94
N ALA A 123 -13.70 37.97 3.93
CA ALA A 123 -14.42 38.77 4.92
C ALA A 123 -13.50 39.50 5.91
N LYS A 124 -12.17 39.27 5.87
CA LYS A 124 -11.19 40.10 6.58
C LYS A 124 -10.48 41.15 5.71
N ALA A 125 -10.84 41.27 4.42
CA ALA A 125 -10.24 42.25 3.50
C ALA A 125 -11.00 43.58 3.42
N LEU A 126 -12.13 43.74 4.15
CA LEU A 126 -12.98 44.95 4.08
C LEU A 126 -13.34 45.56 5.45
N GLU A 127 -12.57 45.28 6.50
CA GLU A 127 -12.62 46.08 7.73
C GLU A 127 -11.37 46.98 7.84
N ILE A 128 -11.32 48.03 7.01
CA ILE A 128 -10.81 49.38 7.33
C ILE A 128 -11.59 50.40 6.49
#